data_AF-A0A8J6FGL9-F1
#
_entry.id   AF-A0A8J6FGL9-F1
#
_cell.length_a   1.000
_cell.length_b   1.000
_cell.length_c   1.000
_cell.angle_alpha   90.00
_cell.angle_beta   90.00
_cell.angle_gamma   90.00
#
_symmetry.space_group_name_H-M   'P 1'
#
loop_
_entity.id
_entity.type
_entity.pdbx_description
1 polymer ?
#
loop_
_entity_poly.entity_id
_entity_poly.type
_entity_poly.pdbx_seq_one_letter_code
_entity_poly.pdbx_strand_id
1 'polypeptide(L)'
;ITQDKAQCMFHRNPAPCVIPQDKENIFHTIFSFFKKSGRKVLDCDKSNWPCLEVACNFTSLAKEETQNIDILTLLNTEILKKDTSSVIQFVTRAHLSVDLRLRAVEVPHGNSQDAMVVFEALHNQEPRGYVVGWIIAISLLVGILIFLLLAVLLWKM
;
A
#
# COMPACT_ATOMS: atom_id res chain seq x y z
N ILE A 1 -20.53 -0.82 15.41
CA ILE A 1 -20.88 -2.17 14.94
C ILE A 1 -21.01 -3.01 16.20
N THR A 2 -22.22 -3.50 16.50
CA THR A 2 -22.49 -4.37 17.64
C THR A 2 -22.44 -5.82 17.17
N GLN A 3 -21.44 -6.55 17.64
CA GLN A 3 -21.38 -8.01 17.54
C GLN A 3 -21.71 -8.53 18.94
N ASP A 4 -22.47 -9.63 19.06
CA ASP A 4 -23.21 -10.02 20.29
C ASP A 4 -22.43 -10.01 21.63
N LYS A 5 -21.08 -9.99 21.61
CA LYS A 5 -20.23 -9.94 22.81
C LYS A 5 -19.13 -8.87 22.80
N ALA A 6 -19.15 -7.97 21.82
CA ALA A 6 -18.16 -6.90 21.71
C ALA A 6 -18.79 -5.57 21.25
N GLN A 7 -18.48 -4.50 21.96
CA GLN A 7 -18.86 -3.13 21.58
C GLN A 7 -17.64 -2.40 21.01
N CYS A 8 -17.65 -2.19 19.70
CA CYS A 8 -16.57 -1.51 18.99
C CYS A 8 -16.93 -0.05 18.66
N MET A 9 -16.00 0.85 18.95
CA MET A 9 -16.07 2.28 18.65
C MET A 9 -14.89 2.72 17.80
N PHE A 10 -15.20 3.48 16.75
CA PHE A 10 -14.20 4.10 15.90
C PHE A 10 -13.80 5.44 16.52
N HIS A 11 -12.57 5.52 17.00
CA HIS A 11 -11.96 6.74 17.51
C HIS A 11 -11.14 7.39 16.39
N ARG A 12 -11.21 8.73 16.33
CA ARG A 12 -10.52 9.58 15.34
C ARG A 12 -10.75 9.15 13.87
N ASN A 13 -11.79 9.69 13.22
CA ASN A 13 -11.68 10.06 11.80
C ASN A 13 -12.80 10.99 11.29
N PRO A 14 -12.51 12.27 10.94
CA PRO A 14 -13.41 13.00 10.06
C PRO A 14 -12.73 13.82 8.94
N ALA A 15 -11.42 13.71 8.72
CA ALA A 15 -10.87 14.28 7.50
C ALA A 15 -11.17 13.28 6.38
N PRO A 16 -12.01 13.64 5.37
CA PRO A 16 -12.16 12.78 4.21
C PRO A 16 -10.78 12.49 3.64
N CYS A 17 -10.56 11.29 3.10
CA CYS A 17 -9.34 10.99 2.36
C CYS A 17 -9.26 11.94 1.16
N VAL A 18 -8.65 13.11 1.36
CA VAL A 18 -8.51 14.12 0.33
C VAL A 18 -7.40 13.64 -0.57
N ILE A 19 -7.78 13.25 -1.79
CA ILE A 19 -6.82 13.02 -2.87
C ILE A 19 -6.14 14.37 -3.12
N PRO A 20 -4.81 14.50 -2.92
CA PRO A 20 -4.11 15.75 -3.18
C PRO A 20 -4.41 16.20 -4.61
N GLN A 21 -4.87 17.44 -4.80
CA GLN A 21 -5.10 18.01 -6.13
C GLN A 21 -3.75 18.26 -6.80
N ASP A 22 -3.62 17.87 -8.07
CA ASP A 22 -2.36 17.96 -8.80
C ASP A 22 -1.98 19.43 -9.02
N LYS A 23 -0.86 19.86 -8.44
CA LYS A 23 -0.13 21.05 -8.87
C LYS A 23 1.02 20.62 -9.78
N GLU A 24 0.74 19.98 -10.90
CA GLU A 24 1.79 19.60 -11.85
C GLU A 24 1.60 20.32 -13.19
N ASN A 25 2.55 21.23 -13.46
CA ASN A 25 2.77 21.82 -14.76
C ASN A 25 3.10 20.72 -15.77
N ILE A 26 2.44 20.77 -16.92
CA ILE A 26 2.37 19.80 -18.02
C ILE A 26 3.74 19.32 -18.57
N PHE A 27 4.86 19.90 -18.12
CA PHE A 27 6.21 19.60 -18.61
C PHE A 27 6.96 18.50 -17.87
N HIS A 28 6.45 17.95 -16.74
CA HIS A 28 7.10 16.83 -16.04
C HIS A 28 6.52 15.44 -16.40
N THR A 29 5.45 15.40 -17.18
CA THR A 29 4.66 14.19 -17.46
C THR A 29 5.40 13.13 -18.28
N ILE A 30 6.48 13.47 -19.00
CA ILE A 30 7.22 12.48 -19.80
C ILE A 30 8.24 11.68 -18.95
N PHE A 31 8.69 12.22 -17.80
CA PHE A 31 9.67 11.55 -16.93
C PHE A 31 9.09 11.03 -15.60
N SER A 32 7.87 11.43 -15.22
CA SER A 32 7.22 10.95 -13.98
C SER A 32 6.66 9.53 -14.09
N PHE A 33 6.28 9.08 -15.30
CA PHE A 33 5.93 7.67 -15.56
C PHE A 33 7.09 6.70 -15.29
N PHE A 34 8.32 7.20 -15.32
CA PHE A 34 9.53 6.39 -15.39
C PHE A 34 10.25 6.20 -14.05
N LYS A 35 9.78 6.84 -12.98
CA LYS A 35 10.44 6.89 -11.67
C LYS A 35 9.64 6.25 -10.53
N LYS A 36 8.60 5.45 -10.81
CA LYS A 36 7.93 4.71 -9.74
C LYS A 36 8.83 3.63 -9.15
N SER A 37 9.61 3.98 -8.13
CA SER A 37 10.66 3.15 -7.54
C SER A 37 10.63 3.33 -6.03
N GLY A 38 10.44 2.21 -5.31
CA GLY A 38 10.54 2.19 -3.85
C GLY A 38 9.33 1.56 -3.19
N ARG A 39 9.47 1.31 -1.89
CA ARG A 39 8.43 0.78 -1.01
C ARG A 39 8.05 1.85 0.00
N LYS A 40 6.78 2.21 0.03
CA LYS A 40 6.22 3.10 1.05
C LYS A 40 5.47 2.27 2.08
N VAL A 41 5.74 2.51 3.35
CA VAL A 41 5.09 1.80 4.46
C VAL A 41 4.24 2.80 5.22
N LEU A 42 2.93 2.55 5.23
CA LEU A 42 1.94 3.28 6.01
C LEU A 42 1.69 2.49 7.28
N ASP A 43 2.24 2.98 8.39
CA ASP A 43 2.22 2.33 9.70
C ASP A 43 1.89 3.37 10.77
N CYS A 44 0.94 3.05 11.64
CA CYS A 44 0.43 3.92 12.67
C CYS A 44 1.37 4.14 13.85
N ASP A 45 2.32 3.23 14.09
CA ASP A 45 3.34 3.42 15.12
C ASP A 45 4.31 4.55 14.74
N LYS A 46 4.37 4.92 13.45
CA LYS A 46 5.15 6.05 12.98
C LYS A 46 4.30 7.31 13.04
N SER A 47 4.73 8.28 13.87
CA SER A 47 4.05 9.55 14.19
C SER A 47 3.65 10.45 13.00
N ASN A 48 3.96 10.10 11.76
CA ASN A 48 3.78 10.97 10.60
C ASN A 48 2.48 10.73 9.83
N TRP A 49 1.68 9.72 10.19
CA TRP A 49 0.46 9.36 9.46
C TRP A 49 -0.79 9.52 10.35
N PRO A 50 -1.89 10.09 9.82
CA PRO A 50 -3.17 10.05 10.51
C PRO A 50 -3.67 8.60 10.57
N CYS A 51 -4.18 8.19 11.72
CA CYS A 51 -4.59 6.82 11.98
C CYS A 51 -6.03 6.71 12.44
N LEU A 52 -6.70 5.68 11.93
CA LEU A 52 -8.00 5.23 12.40
C LEU A 52 -7.77 4.25 13.54
N GLU A 53 -8.34 4.56 14.70
CA GLU A 53 -8.24 3.69 15.88
C GLU A 53 -9.60 3.04 16.13
N VAL A 54 -9.61 1.71 16.29
CA VAL A 54 -10.82 0.96 16.59
C VAL A 54 -10.67 0.32 17.95
N ALA A 55 -11.42 0.83 18.92
CA ALA A 55 -11.42 0.32 20.29
C ALA A 55 -12.63 -0.61 20.47
N CYS A 56 -12.39 -1.84 20.90
CA CYS A 56 -13.43 -2.83 21.14
C CYS A 56 -13.41 -3.29 22.59
N ASN A 57 -14.53 -3.14 23.28
CA ASN A 57 -14.72 -3.64 24.62
C ASN A 57 -15.41 -5.00 24.54
N PHE A 58 -14.71 -6.04 25.00
CA PHE A 58 -15.23 -7.40 25.07
C PHE A 58 -15.90 -7.65 26.42
N THR A 59 -16.97 -8.44 26.41
CA THR A 59 -17.55 -9.00 27.63
C THR A 59 -16.80 -10.28 28.03
N SER A 60 -17.21 -10.93 29.13
CA SER A 60 -16.59 -12.18 29.57
C SER A 60 -16.63 -13.24 28.47
N LEU A 61 -15.47 -13.72 28.07
CA LEU A 61 -15.32 -14.81 27.11
C LEU A 61 -15.09 -16.12 27.86
N ALA A 62 -15.84 -17.17 27.52
CA ALA A 62 -15.63 -18.48 28.14
C ALA A 62 -14.32 -19.12 27.66
N LYS A 63 -13.83 -20.12 28.40
CA LYS A 63 -12.69 -20.94 27.96
C LYS A 63 -13.04 -21.58 26.60
N GLU A 64 -12.13 -21.47 25.63
CA GLU A 64 -12.27 -21.96 24.24
C GLU A 64 -13.31 -21.23 23.38
N GLU A 65 -13.98 -20.21 23.92
CA GLU A 65 -14.85 -19.35 23.12
C GLU A 65 -14.01 -18.37 22.29
N THR A 66 -14.37 -18.21 21.00
CA THR A 66 -13.71 -17.28 20.09
C THR A 66 -14.67 -16.18 19.69
N GLN A 67 -14.21 -14.93 19.73
CA GLN A 67 -14.93 -13.77 19.22
C GLN A 67 -14.15 -13.14 18.08
N ASN A 68 -14.78 -13.06 16.91
CA ASN A 68 -14.21 -12.39 15.75
C ASN A 68 -14.65 -10.93 15.68
N ILE A 69 -13.80 -10.07 15.14
CA ILE A 69 -14.11 -8.69 14.78
C ILE A 69 -13.78 -8.53 13.30
N ASP A 70 -14.80 -8.21 12.50
CA ASP A 70 -14.64 -8.00 11.07
C ASP A 70 -14.67 -6.50 10.75
N ILE A 71 -13.57 -6.00 10.20
CA ILE A 71 -13.44 -4.60 9.76
C ILE A 71 -13.37 -4.57 8.24
N LEU A 72 -14.45 -4.13 7.60
CA LEU A 72 -14.50 -3.96 6.15
C LEU A 72 -14.05 -2.55 5.77
N THR A 73 -13.05 -2.47 4.89
CA THR A 73 -12.54 -1.20 4.36
C THR A 73 -12.39 -1.27 2.85
N LEU A 74 -12.52 -0.12 2.19
CA LEU A 74 -12.27 0.03 0.77
C LEU A 74 -11.01 0.85 0.57
N LEU A 75 -10.12 0.34 -0.29
CA LEU A 75 -8.94 1.07 -0.71
C LEU A 75 -9.30 2.07 -1.81
N ASN A 76 -9.02 3.36 -1.59
CA ASN A 76 -9.09 4.35 -2.66
C ASN A 76 -7.88 4.20 -3.58
N THR A 77 -8.07 3.57 -4.73
CA THR A 77 -7.01 3.25 -5.69
C THR A 77 -6.44 4.46 -6.42
N GLU A 78 -7.12 5.61 -6.40
CA GLU A 78 -6.60 6.86 -6.98
C GLU A 78 -5.32 7.33 -6.28
N ILE A 79 -5.16 7.02 -4.98
CA ILE A 79 -3.92 7.28 -4.24
C ILE A 79 -2.74 6.50 -4.84
N LEU A 80 -2.96 5.27 -5.30
CA LEU A 80 -1.91 4.44 -5.89
C LEU A 80 -1.44 4.99 -7.24
N LYS A 81 -2.34 5.66 -7.99
CA LYS A 81 -1.99 6.28 -9.27
C LYS A 81 -1.08 7.48 -9.09
N LYS A 82 -1.29 8.27 -8.03
CA LYS A 82 -0.51 9.47 -7.72
C LYS A 82 0.80 9.19 -7.00
N ASP A 83 0.86 8.10 -6.23
CA ASP A 83 2.08 7.78 -5.48
C ASP A 83 3.23 7.38 -6.43
N THR A 84 4.43 7.83 -6.08
CA THR A 84 5.68 7.53 -6.81
C THR A 84 6.31 6.22 -6.36
N SER A 85 5.71 5.48 -5.43
CA SER A 85 6.20 4.18 -4.99
C SER A 85 5.69 3.06 -5.87
N SER A 86 6.50 2.04 -6.09
CA SER A 86 6.09 0.82 -6.81
C SER A 86 5.17 -0.07 -5.97
N VAL A 87 5.35 -0.03 -4.64
CA VAL A 87 4.57 -0.80 -3.67
C VAL A 87 4.22 0.08 -2.49
N ILE A 88 2.97 0.04 -2.07
CA ILE A 88 2.51 0.65 -0.82
C ILE A 88 2.09 -0.48 0.12
N GLN A 89 2.69 -0.54 1.30
CA GLN A 89 2.30 -1.45 2.36
C GLN A 89 1.45 -0.70 3.38
N PHE A 90 0.30 -1.28 3.71
CA PHE A 90 -0.60 -0.83 4.76
C PHE A 90 -0.45 -1.78 5.94
N VAL A 91 -0.05 -1.23 7.09
CA VAL A 91 0.16 -2.00 8.32
C VAL A 91 -0.99 -1.71 9.27
N THR A 92 -1.71 -2.76 9.63
CA THR A 92 -2.76 -2.73 10.66
C THR A 92 -2.28 -3.49 11.87
N ARG A 93 -2.43 -2.89 13.05
CA ARG A 93 -2.01 -3.46 14.34
C ARG A 93 -3.23 -3.64 15.23
N ALA A 94 -3.26 -4.76 15.95
CA ALA A 94 -4.24 -5.04 16.96
C ALA A 94 -3.51 -5.37 18.26
N HIS A 95 -3.92 -4.75 19.36
CA HIS A 95 -3.40 -4.97 20.69
C HIS A 95 -4.56 -5.36 21.61
N LEU A 96 -4.41 -6.47 22.33
CA LEU A 96 -5.40 -6.98 23.28
C LEU A 96 -4.93 -6.75 24.71
N SER A 97 -5.67 -5.95 25.47
CA SER A 97 -5.44 -5.78 26.91
C SER A 97 -6.52 -6.49 27.72
N VAL A 98 -6.12 -7.28 28.71
CA VAL A 98 -7.03 -7.92 29.67
C VAL A 98 -6.93 -7.20 31.02
N ASP A 99 -8.06 -6.83 31.60
CA ASP A 99 -8.08 -6.25 32.96
C ASP A 99 -7.74 -7.34 33.99
N LEU A 100 -6.59 -7.20 34.65
CA LEU A 100 -6.10 -8.10 35.69
C LEU A 100 -7.01 -8.18 36.92
N ARG A 101 -7.94 -7.24 37.10
CA ARG A 101 -8.94 -7.27 38.17
C ARG A 101 -10.08 -8.25 37.88
N LEU A 102 -10.33 -8.53 36.61
CA LEU A 102 -11.20 -9.62 36.21
C LEU A 102 -10.42 -10.93 36.43
N ARG A 103 -11.10 -12.01 36.84
CA ARG A 103 -10.48 -13.33 37.07
C ARG A 103 -10.02 -13.96 35.75
N ALA A 104 -9.04 -13.36 35.10
CA ALA A 104 -8.46 -13.82 33.86
C ALA A 104 -7.64 -15.09 34.13
N VAL A 105 -7.77 -16.06 33.24
CA VAL A 105 -7.01 -17.31 33.28
C VAL A 105 -6.11 -17.32 32.06
N GLU A 106 -4.82 -17.48 32.27
CA GLU A 106 -3.87 -17.66 31.18
C GLU A 106 -4.15 -18.97 30.45
N VAL A 107 -4.30 -18.91 29.13
CA VAL A 107 -4.54 -20.10 28.31
C VAL A 107 -3.19 -20.70 27.92
N PRO A 108 -2.91 -21.97 28.26
CA PRO A 108 -1.67 -22.62 27.85
C PRO A 108 -1.54 -22.61 26.33
N HIS A 109 -0.38 -22.20 25.81
CA HIS A 109 -0.14 -22.01 24.37
C HIS A 109 -1.04 -20.95 23.71
N GLY A 110 -1.49 -19.95 24.47
CA GLY A 110 -2.20 -18.79 23.93
C GLY A 110 -1.37 -17.97 22.95
N ASN A 111 -2.04 -17.26 22.05
CA ASN A 111 -1.40 -16.34 21.11
C ASN A 111 -0.87 -15.07 21.81
N SER A 112 0.02 -14.35 21.12
CA SER A 112 0.46 -13.02 21.53
C SER A 112 -0.72 -12.05 21.68
N GLN A 113 -0.60 -11.10 22.60
CA GLN A 113 -1.54 -9.99 22.78
C GLN A 113 -1.50 -9.02 21.59
N ASP A 114 -0.39 -9.00 20.87
CA ASP A 114 -0.17 -8.20 19.67
C ASP A 114 -0.31 -9.04 18.41
N ALA A 115 -1.07 -8.53 17.45
CA ALA A 115 -1.19 -9.07 16.11
C ALA A 115 -1.02 -7.96 15.06
N MET A 116 -0.41 -8.32 13.92
CA MET A 116 -0.17 -7.40 12.82
C MET A 116 -0.61 -8.04 11.51
N VAL A 117 -1.32 -7.26 10.69
CA VAL A 117 -1.72 -7.62 9.34
C VAL A 117 -1.10 -6.61 8.38
N VAL A 118 -0.45 -7.10 7.33
CA VAL A 118 0.16 -6.27 6.29
C VAL A 118 -0.56 -6.53 4.97
N PHE A 119 -1.10 -5.47 4.39
CA PHE A 119 -1.68 -5.48 3.05
C PHE A 119 -0.75 -4.76 2.08
N GLU A 120 -0.44 -5.39 0.95
CA GLU A 120 0.39 -4.80 -0.09
C GLU A 120 -0.44 -4.38 -1.30
N ALA A 121 -0.39 -3.10 -1.63
CA ALA A 121 -0.90 -2.56 -2.88
C ALA A 121 0.25 -2.43 -3.88
N LEU A 122 0.24 -3.31 -4.88
CA LEU A 122 1.20 -3.28 -5.99
C LEU A 122 0.66 -2.33 -7.07
N HIS A 123 1.48 -1.36 -7.48
CA HIS A 123 1.17 -0.61 -8.69
C HIS A 123 1.42 -1.53 -9.89
N ASN A 124 0.57 -1.43 -10.93
CA ASN A 124 0.72 -2.18 -12.17
C ASN A 124 2.18 -2.11 -12.64
N GLN A 125 2.75 -3.25 -13.03
CA GLN A 125 4.18 -3.44 -13.35
C GLN A 125 4.56 -2.77 -14.69
N GLU A 126 4.18 -1.51 -14.90
CA GLU A 126 4.65 -0.76 -16.05
C GLU A 126 6.18 -0.75 -16.04
N PRO A 127 6.82 -1.11 -17.17
CA PRO A 127 8.26 -1.30 -17.22
C PRO A 127 8.96 -0.03 -16.75
N ARG A 128 9.91 -0.19 -15.82
CA ARG A 128 10.72 0.91 -15.29
C ARG A 128 11.23 1.74 -16.47
N GLY A 129 11.08 3.04 -16.40
CA GLY A 129 11.26 3.86 -17.58
C GLY A 129 12.63 3.91 -18.22
N TYR A 130 13.64 3.58 -17.44
CA TYR A 130 14.94 3.24 -17.97
C TYR A 130 14.82 2.17 -19.06
N VAL A 131 14.14 1.05 -18.80
CA VAL A 131 13.92 -0.06 -19.76
C VAL A 131 13.25 0.45 -21.04
N VAL A 132 12.23 1.29 -20.94
CA VAL A 132 11.57 1.90 -22.10
C VAL A 132 12.54 2.81 -22.89
N GLY A 133 13.32 3.63 -22.19
CA GLY A 133 14.37 4.46 -22.78
C GLY A 133 15.45 3.65 -23.50
N TRP A 134 15.88 2.52 -22.94
CA TRP A 134 16.83 1.60 -23.58
C TRP A 134 16.26 0.96 -24.83
N ILE A 135 14.99 0.55 -24.81
CA ILE A 135 14.32 0.01 -25.99
C ILE A 135 14.35 1.04 -27.13
N ILE A 136 13.95 2.29 -26.86
CA ILE A 136 13.94 3.37 -27.87
C ILE A 136 15.37 3.64 -28.39
N ALA A 137 16.36 3.75 -27.50
CA ALA A 137 17.75 4.02 -27.89
C ALA A 137 18.34 2.91 -28.77
N ILE A 138 18.11 1.64 -28.40
CA ILE A 138 18.58 0.49 -29.18
C ILE A 138 17.86 0.44 -30.54
N SER A 139 16.54 0.65 -30.57
CA SER A 139 15.77 0.70 -31.82
C SER A 139 16.27 1.78 -32.77
N LEU A 140 16.58 2.99 -32.27
CA LEU A 140 17.13 4.07 -33.09
C LEU A 140 18.51 3.74 -33.63
N LEU A 141 19.40 3.18 -32.80
CA LEU A 141 20.77 2.85 -33.19
C LEU A 141 20.78 1.77 -34.28
N VAL A 142 19.97 0.72 -34.12
CA VAL A 142 19.79 -0.32 -35.14
C VAL A 142 19.18 0.25 -36.42
N GLY A 143 18.18 1.12 -36.32
CA GLY A 143 17.56 1.77 -37.48
C GLY A 143 18.54 2.61 -38.30
N ILE A 144 19.40 3.40 -37.64
CA ILE A 144 20.42 4.22 -38.29
C ILE A 144 21.46 3.33 -38.98
N LEU A 145 21.91 2.24 -38.33
CA LEU A 145 22.85 1.29 -38.94
C LEU A 145 22.30 0.68 -40.24
N ILE A 146 21.04 0.24 -40.22
CA ILE A 146 20.37 -0.31 -41.41
C ILE A 146 20.27 0.75 -42.51
N PHE A 147 19.89 1.98 -42.16
CA PHE A 147 19.75 3.07 -43.12
C PHE A 147 21.09 3.43 -43.78
N LEU A 148 22.17 3.52 -43.01
CA LEU A 148 23.52 3.76 -43.55
C LEU A 148 23.97 2.63 -44.46
N LEU A 149 23.69 1.38 -44.09
CA LEU A 149 24.03 0.21 -44.89
C LEU A 149 23.28 0.23 -46.23
N LEU A 150 21.98 0.53 -46.23
CA LEU A 150 21.20 0.71 -47.45
C LEU A 150 21.72 1.86 -48.31
N ALA A 151 22.08 2.99 -47.71
CA ALA A 151 22.64 4.13 -48.43
C ALA A 151 23.95 3.74 -49.14
N VAL A 152 24.84 3.00 -48.49
CA VAL A 152 26.09 2.51 -49.12
C VAL A 152 25.81 1.52 -50.24
N LEU A 153 24.85 0.59 -50.06
CA LEU A 153 24.48 -0.38 -51.09
C LEU A 153 23.87 0.30 -52.33
N LEU A 154 22.95 1.25 -52.12
CA LEU A 154 22.31 2.01 -53.19
C LEU A 154 23.29 2.98 -53.88
N TRP A 155 24.25 3.53 -53.14
CA TRP A 155 25.30 4.38 -53.72
C TRP A 155 26.27 3.60 -54.61
N LYS A 156 26.38 2.29 -54.39
CA LYS A 156 27.33 1.41 -55.10
C LYS A 156 26.70 0.70 -56.31
N MET A 157 25.41 0.91 -56.56
CA MET A 157 24.75 0.62 -57.85
C MET A 157 24.78 1.85 -58.74
#